data_AF-A0A3A5A5I9-F1
#
_entry.id   AF-A0A3A5A5I9-F1
#
_cell.length_a   1.000
_cell.length_b   1.000
_cell.length_c   1.000
_cell.angle_alpha   90.00
_cell.angle_beta   90.00
_cell.angle_gamma   90.00
#
_symmetry.space_group_name_H-M   'P 1'
#
loop_
_entity.id
_entity.type
_entity.pdbx_description
1 polymer ?
#
loop_
_entity_poly.entity_id
_entity_poly.type
_entity_poly.pdbx_seq_one_letter_code
_entity_poly.pdbx_strand_id
1 'polypeptide(L)'
;MTNEELLLERLARIEERLEGVARVEKQLEVFAGPWETLSDLGKEFSILLPPATRQLSEELAEVEIGFQVEDLFTLLKKFLPALKYLTWSLEQLENLIDWWSDLEPVLKIAVPKMIDQLDVLEQHRVFTMFGRIFSVEMLSFMERLSEVALTARLEEAKPVGPIGILWQLKSPECRQGLGVLVELTRALSKMQPPAAAAT
;
A
#
# COMPACT_ATOMS: atom_id res chain seq x y z
N MET A 1 15.02 42.45 -16.65
CA MET A 1 14.23 41.68 -15.67
C MET A 1 14.53 42.24 -14.32
N THR A 2 13.57 42.97 -13.76
CA THR A 2 13.67 43.65 -12.46
C THR A 2 13.46 42.64 -11.33
N ASN A 3 14.08 42.87 -10.17
CA ASN A 3 14.00 41.97 -9.01
C ASN A 3 12.57 41.60 -8.59
N GLU A 4 11.59 42.46 -8.89
CA GLU A 4 10.17 42.24 -8.61
C GLU A 4 9.55 41.13 -9.46
N GLU A 5 9.93 41.02 -10.74
CA GLU A 5 9.47 39.93 -11.62
C GLU A 5 10.01 38.57 -11.14
N LEU A 6 11.26 38.58 -10.65
CA LEU A 6 11.94 37.41 -10.10
C LEU A 6 11.33 36.95 -8.76
N LEU A 7 10.83 37.90 -7.95
CA LEU A 7 10.13 37.61 -6.71
C LEU A 7 8.73 37.04 -6.97
N LEU A 8 8.01 37.58 -7.95
CA LEU A 8 6.69 37.09 -8.36
C LEU A 8 6.76 35.67 -8.93
N GLU A 9 7.78 35.36 -9.73
CA GLU A 9 7.99 34.02 -10.27
C GLU A 9 8.35 33.00 -9.17
N ARG A 10 9.15 33.42 -8.17
CA ARG A 10 9.46 32.58 -7.01
C ARG A 10 8.25 32.34 -6.12
N LEU A 11 7.40 33.35 -5.92
CA LEU A 11 6.15 33.23 -5.16
C LEU A 11 5.17 32.28 -5.87
N ALA A 12 4.96 32.44 -7.17
CA ALA A 12 4.11 31.55 -7.96
C ALA A 12 4.61 30.09 -7.91
N ARG A 13 5.92 29.88 -7.98
CA ARG A 13 6.54 28.56 -7.86
C ARG A 13 6.40 27.95 -6.46
N ILE A 14 6.38 28.77 -5.42
CA ILE A 14 6.17 28.32 -4.04
C ILE A 14 4.69 27.94 -3.84
N GLU A 15 3.76 28.70 -4.42
CA GLU A 15 2.32 28.43 -4.36
C GLU A 15 1.95 27.12 -5.07
N GLU A 16 2.50 26.88 -6.27
CA GLU A 16 2.35 25.61 -6.99
C GLU A 16 2.92 24.42 -6.20
N ARG A 17 4.05 24.61 -5.51
CA ARG A 17 4.63 23.59 -4.62
C ARG A 17 3.77 23.35 -3.38
N LEU A 18 3.13 24.39 -2.84
CA LEU A 18 2.20 24.29 -1.70
C LEU A 18 0.93 23.50 -2.07
N GLU A 19 0.39 23.71 -3.27
CA GLU A 19 -0.74 22.92 -3.78
C GLU A 19 -0.38 21.45 -4.01
N GLY A 20 0.87 21.17 -4.43
CA GLY A 20 1.40 19.82 -4.52
C GLY A 20 1.52 19.14 -3.15
N VAL A 21 2.00 19.88 -2.14
CA VAL A 21 2.14 19.40 -0.76
C VAL A 21 0.78 19.12 -0.12
N ALA A 22 -0.24 19.97 -0.34
CA ALA A 22 -1.61 19.71 0.13
C ALA A 22 -2.22 18.43 -0.47
N ARG A 23 -1.83 18.07 -1.69
CA ARG A 23 -2.23 16.82 -2.35
C ARG A 23 -1.53 15.60 -1.75
N VAL A 24 -0.26 15.76 -1.40
CA VAL A 24 0.55 14.75 -0.72
C VAL A 24 0.07 14.56 0.72
N GLU A 25 -0.33 15.61 1.42
CA GLU A 25 -0.93 15.57 2.76
C GLU A 25 -2.21 14.72 2.78
N LYS A 26 -3.09 14.89 1.78
CA LYS A 26 -4.30 14.08 1.61
C LYS A 26 -4.03 12.61 1.27
N GLN A 27 -2.90 12.31 0.61
CA GLN A 27 -2.44 10.93 0.42
C GLN A 27 -1.73 10.36 1.66
N LEU A 28 -1.10 11.23 2.45
CA LEU A 28 -0.51 10.89 3.74
C LEU A 28 -1.57 10.66 4.82
N GLU A 29 -2.78 11.22 4.72
CA GLU A 29 -3.90 10.87 5.62
C GLU A 29 -4.18 9.36 5.62
N VAL A 30 -4.05 8.68 4.47
CA VAL A 30 -4.18 7.21 4.36
C VAL A 30 -3.05 6.50 5.11
N PHE A 31 -1.86 7.09 5.18
CA PHE A 31 -0.71 6.63 5.98
C PHE A 31 -0.70 7.13 7.42
N ALA A 32 -1.54 8.12 7.77
CA ALA A 32 -1.78 8.60 9.12
C ALA A 32 -2.87 7.79 9.84
N GLY A 33 -3.73 7.10 9.07
CA GLY A 33 -4.73 6.15 9.57
C GLY A 33 -4.19 5.13 10.60
N PRO A 34 -2.98 4.57 10.47
CA PRO A 34 -2.36 3.72 11.50
C PRO A 34 -2.15 4.41 12.86
N TRP A 35 -1.84 5.71 12.90
CA TRP A 35 -1.69 6.47 14.15
C TRP A 35 -3.03 6.77 14.81
N GLU A 36 -4.06 7.02 14.00
CA GLU A 36 -5.45 7.14 14.47
C GLU A 36 -5.99 5.79 14.97
N THR A 37 -5.67 4.71 14.27
CA THR A 37 -5.99 3.32 14.66
C THR A 37 -5.32 2.93 15.97
N LEU A 38 -4.10 3.41 16.26
CA LEU A 38 -3.45 3.22 17.56
C LEU A 38 -4.16 3.98 18.69
N SER A 39 -4.68 5.18 18.41
CA SER A 39 -5.49 5.94 19.37
C SER A 39 -6.84 5.26 19.64
N ASP A 40 -7.48 4.74 18.60
CA ASP A 40 -8.74 4.02 18.69
C ASP A 40 -8.56 2.63 19.33
N LEU A 41 -7.45 1.93 19.06
CA LEU A 41 -7.03 0.75 19.83
C LEU A 41 -6.83 1.09 21.31
N GLY A 42 -6.31 2.28 21.64
CA GLY A 42 -6.23 2.75 23.02
C GLY A 42 -7.60 2.94 23.67
N LYS A 43 -8.58 3.44 22.91
CA LYS A 43 -9.98 3.56 23.37
C LYS A 43 -10.65 2.19 23.49
N GLU A 44 -10.45 1.30 22.54
CA GLU A 44 -10.92 -0.09 22.57
C GLU A 44 -10.29 -0.84 23.75
N PHE A 45 -9.00 -0.63 24.01
CA PHE A 45 -8.31 -1.15 25.19
C PHE A 45 -8.92 -0.60 26.48
N SER A 46 -9.29 0.69 26.52
CA SER A 46 -9.98 1.29 27.68
C SER A 46 -11.37 0.70 27.94
N ILE A 47 -12.06 0.23 26.88
CA ILE A 47 -13.39 -0.40 26.95
C ILE A 47 -13.27 -1.89 27.31
N LEU A 48 -12.22 -2.55 26.85
CA LEU A 48 -11.94 -3.96 27.13
C LEU A 48 -11.29 -4.18 28.51
N LEU A 49 -10.58 -3.17 29.05
CA LEU A 49 -9.93 -3.22 30.36
C LEU A 49 -10.89 -3.60 31.51
N PRO A 50 -12.08 -2.98 31.68
CA PRO A 50 -12.99 -3.32 32.77
C PRO A 50 -13.51 -4.78 32.76
N PRO A 51 -13.99 -5.36 31.64
CA PRO A 51 -14.38 -6.77 31.61
C PRO A 51 -13.18 -7.72 31.58
N ALA A 52 -12.10 -7.40 30.86
CA ALA A 52 -10.91 -8.25 30.80
C ALA A 52 -10.20 -8.36 32.15
N THR A 53 -10.19 -7.30 32.98
CA THR A 53 -9.63 -7.38 34.35
C THR A 53 -10.48 -8.21 35.30
N ARG A 54 -11.81 -8.21 35.13
CA ARG A 54 -12.70 -9.11 35.88
C ARG A 54 -12.58 -10.55 35.43
N GLN A 55 -12.54 -10.79 34.12
CA GLN A 55 -12.35 -12.12 33.55
C GLN A 55 -10.96 -12.67 33.85
N LEU A 56 -9.91 -11.85 33.78
CA LEU A 56 -8.59 -12.21 34.28
C LEU A 56 -8.63 -12.51 35.77
N SER A 57 -9.34 -11.72 36.60
CA SER A 57 -9.47 -12.01 38.03
C SER A 57 -10.26 -13.30 38.33
N GLU A 58 -11.26 -13.64 37.52
CA GLU A 58 -12.03 -14.88 37.62
C GLU A 58 -11.23 -16.08 37.11
N GLU A 59 -10.56 -15.96 35.96
CA GLU A 59 -9.70 -17.02 35.41
C GLU A 59 -8.39 -17.18 36.22
N LEU A 60 -7.83 -16.12 36.80
CA LEU A 60 -6.72 -16.20 37.78
C LEU A 60 -7.19 -16.80 39.11
N ALA A 61 -8.46 -16.62 39.49
CA ALA A 61 -9.05 -17.29 40.64
C ALA A 61 -9.39 -18.77 40.35
N GLU A 62 -9.71 -19.10 39.10
CA GLU A 62 -9.98 -20.45 38.61
C GLU A 62 -8.68 -21.24 38.33
N VAL A 63 -7.57 -20.55 38.04
CA VAL A 63 -6.20 -21.09 38.04
C VAL A 63 -5.70 -21.20 39.50
N GLU A 64 -6.38 -22.01 40.30
CA GLU A 64 -6.11 -22.20 41.73
C GLU A 64 -4.78 -22.95 42.02
N ILE A 65 -3.88 -23.21 41.06
CA ILE A 65 -2.66 -24.00 41.32
C ILE A 65 -1.37 -23.42 40.71
N GLY A 66 -1.42 -22.42 39.83
CA GLY A 66 -0.25 -22.04 39.03
C GLY A 66 0.39 -20.69 39.33
N PHE A 67 -0.37 -19.71 39.81
CA PHE A 67 0.09 -18.31 39.86
C PHE A 67 0.22 -17.86 41.32
N GLN A 68 1.40 -18.02 41.89
CA GLN A 68 1.69 -17.45 43.21
C GLN A 68 2.10 -15.98 43.05
N VAL A 69 1.71 -15.15 44.00
CA VAL A 69 2.24 -13.77 44.12
C VAL A 69 3.78 -13.78 44.17
N GLU A 70 4.36 -14.89 44.62
CA GLU A 70 5.78 -15.21 44.61
C GLU A 70 6.39 -15.25 43.19
N ASP A 71 5.65 -15.74 42.19
CA ASP A 71 6.07 -15.77 40.79
C ASP A 71 6.10 -14.37 40.19
N LEU A 72 5.10 -13.54 40.51
CA LEU A 72 5.10 -12.12 40.14
C LEU A 72 6.30 -11.39 40.77
N PHE A 73 6.62 -11.70 42.03
CA PHE A 73 7.79 -11.15 42.71
C PHE A 73 9.11 -11.67 42.12
N THR A 74 9.13 -12.90 41.62
CA THR A 74 10.27 -13.51 40.92
C THR A 74 10.49 -12.87 39.56
N LEU A 75 9.42 -12.60 38.81
CA LEU A 75 9.48 -11.85 37.56
C LEU A 75 9.94 -10.41 37.80
N LEU A 76 9.41 -9.74 38.82
CA LEU A 76 9.86 -8.39 39.22
C LEU A 76 11.35 -8.40 39.60
N LYS A 77 11.81 -9.42 40.33
CA LYS A 77 13.23 -9.62 40.66
C LYS A 77 14.09 -9.94 39.44
N LYS A 78 13.56 -10.56 38.39
CA LYS A 78 14.26 -10.77 37.11
C LYS A 78 14.25 -9.52 36.22
N PHE A 79 13.21 -8.70 36.35
CA PHE A 79 13.05 -7.45 35.63
C PHE A 79 13.94 -6.33 36.19
N LEU A 80 14.15 -6.28 37.50
CA LEU A 80 15.05 -5.33 38.16
C LEU A 80 16.49 -5.35 37.58
N PRO A 81 17.14 -6.51 37.38
CA PRO A 81 18.38 -6.62 36.62
C PRO A 81 18.21 -6.30 35.14
N ALA A 82 17.03 -6.50 34.55
CA ALA A 82 16.78 -6.16 33.15
C ALA A 82 16.81 -4.64 32.91
N LEU A 83 16.47 -3.84 33.92
CA LEU A 83 16.66 -2.38 33.88
C LEU A 83 18.14 -2.00 33.68
N LYS A 84 19.10 -2.83 34.10
CA LYS A 84 20.52 -2.61 33.80
C LYS A 84 20.81 -2.73 32.31
N TYR A 85 20.16 -3.65 31.61
CA TYR A 85 20.26 -3.73 30.14
C TYR A 85 19.56 -2.55 29.47
N LEU A 86 18.50 -2.01 30.09
CA LEU A 86 17.86 -0.78 29.62
C LEU A 86 18.79 0.43 29.79
N THR A 87 19.42 0.59 30.96
CA THR A 87 20.45 1.60 31.20
C THR A 87 21.62 1.45 30.23
N TRP A 88 22.12 0.24 30.03
CA TRP A 88 23.15 -0.05 29.04
C TRP A 88 22.69 0.29 27.61
N SER A 89 21.43 0.03 27.26
CA SER A 89 20.88 0.40 25.94
C SER A 89 20.78 1.92 25.77
N LEU A 90 20.46 2.66 26.84
CA LEU A 90 20.46 4.12 26.83
C LEU A 90 21.88 4.67 26.70
N GLU A 91 22.88 4.04 27.32
CA GLU A 91 24.30 4.35 27.08
C GLU A 91 24.71 4.03 25.63
N GLN A 92 24.18 2.97 25.02
CA GLN A 92 24.40 2.71 23.59
C GLN A 92 23.69 3.73 22.68
N LEU A 93 22.64 4.40 23.14
CA LEU A 93 22.05 5.53 22.40
C LEU A 93 22.99 6.75 22.38
N GLU A 94 23.89 6.89 23.34
CA GLU A 94 24.95 7.91 23.28
C GLU A 94 25.90 7.62 22.11
N ASN A 95 26.28 6.35 21.94
CA ASN A 95 27.06 5.87 20.79
C ASN A 95 26.28 5.94 19.45
N LEU A 96 24.96 6.13 19.48
CA LEU A 96 24.15 6.26 18.28
C LEU A 96 24.41 7.61 17.58
N ILE A 97 24.82 8.64 18.32
CA ILE A 97 25.21 9.94 17.76
C ILE A 97 26.46 9.78 16.88
N ASP A 98 27.45 9.02 17.35
CA ASP A 98 28.67 8.72 16.58
C ASP A 98 28.36 7.87 15.35
N TRP A 99 27.51 6.84 15.52
CA TRP A 99 27.04 6.03 14.38
C TRP A 99 26.25 6.84 13.35
N TRP A 100 25.44 7.81 13.79
CA TRP A 100 24.72 8.71 12.90
C TRP A 100 25.67 9.63 12.14
N SER A 101 26.70 10.14 12.81
CA SER A 101 27.79 10.89 12.18
C SER A 101 28.54 10.05 11.14
N ASP A 102 28.76 8.77 11.40
CA ASP A 102 29.39 7.84 10.44
C ASP A 102 28.48 7.50 9.25
N LEU A 103 27.17 7.48 9.47
CA LEU A 103 26.18 7.29 8.39
C LEU A 103 25.94 8.53 7.55
N GLU A 104 26.08 9.74 8.10
CA GLU A 104 25.88 11.00 7.39
C GLU A 104 26.59 11.04 6.01
N PRO A 105 27.89 10.73 5.88
CA PRO A 105 28.57 10.72 4.58
C PRO A 105 28.03 9.64 3.65
N VAL A 106 27.70 8.45 4.18
CA VAL A 106 27.12 7.36 3.39
C VAL A 106 25.75 7.75 2.84
N LEU A 107 24.91 8.37 3.67
CA LEU A 107 23.61 8.89 3.26
C LEU A 107 23.75 10.01 2.22
N LYS A 108 24.72 10.92 2.38
CA LYS A 108 25.01 11.97 1.39
C LYS A 108 25.42 11.41 0.02
N ILE A 109 25.97 10.19 -0.05
CA ILE A 109 26.33 9.51 -1.30
C ILE A 109 25.18 8.61 -1.80
N ALA A 110 24.52 7.92 -0.88
CA ALA A 110 23.46 6.97 -1.20
C ALA A 110 22.16 7.66 -1.63
N VAL A 111 21.79 8.78 -1.02
CA VAL A 111 20.58 9.53 -1.36
C VAL A 111 20.60 10.01 -2.81
N PRO A 112 21.67 10.68 -3.32
CA PRO A 112 21.75 11.02 -4.73
C PRO A 112 21.64 9.81 -5.65
N LYS A 113 22.34 8.70 -5.34
CA LYS A 113 22.31 7.49 -6.16
C LYS A 113 20.93 6.82 -6.16
N MET A 114 20.20 6.86 -5.04
CA MET A 114 18.83 6.40 -4.97
C MET A 114 17.91 7.31 -5.78
N ILE A 115 18.06 8.63 -5.69
CA ILE A 115 17.31 9.59 -6.50
C ILE A 115 17.57 9.33 -8.00
N ASP A 116 18.82 9.15 -8.42
CA ASP A 116 19.17 8.84 -9.81
C ASP A 116 18.52 7.54 -10.28
N GLN A 117 18.48 6.51 -9.43
CA GLN A 117 17.81 5.24 -9.76
C GLN A 117 16.29 5.39 -9.81
N LEU A 118 15.69 6.19 -8.94
CA LEU A 118 14.27 6.51 -9.00
C LEU A 118 13.95 7.32 -10.26
N ASP A 119 14.82 8.26 -10.67
CA ASP A 119 14.69 9.04 -11.90
C ASP A 119 14.70 8.13 -13.14
N VAL A 120 15.59 7.13 -13.17
CA VAL A 120 15.61 6.11 -14.23
C VAL A 120 14.32 5.28 -14.24
N LEU A 121 13.83 4.86 -13.06
CA LEU A 121 12.58 4.12 -12.96
C LEU A 121 11.37 4.96 -13.40
N GLU A 122 11.36 6.26 -13.09
CA GLU A 122 10.35 7.20 -13.55
C GLU A 122 10.41 7.40 -15.06
N GLN A 123 11.61 7.56 -15.63
CA GLN A 123 11.81 7.66 -17.07
C GLN A 123 11.29 6.43 -17.82
N HIS A 124 11.42 5.25 -17.23
CA HIS A 124 10.87 3.99 -17.77
C HIS A 124 9.35 3.83 -17.54
N ARG A 125 8.66 4.85 -17.00
CA ARG A 125 7.23 4.84 -16.63
C ARG A 125 6.85 3.69 -15.69
N VAL A 126 7.82 3.17 -14.95
CA VAL A 126 7.64 2.01 -14.07
C VAL A 126 6.67 2.37 -12.95
N PHE A 127 6.78 3.58 -12.36
CA PHE A 127 5.81 4.08 -11.37
C PHE A 127 4.40 4.26 -11.93
N THR A 128 4.27 4.70 -13.19
CA THR A 128 2.95 4.79 -13.84
C THR A 128 2.35 3.42 -14.09
N MET A 129 3.15 2.43 -14.48
CA MET A 129 2.66 1.06 -14.66
C MET A 129 2.27 0.42 -13.33
N PHE A 130 3.10 0.54 -12.29
CA PHE A 130 2.74 0.05 -10.96
C PHE A 130 1.52 0.76 -10.39
N GLY A 131 1.42 2.09 -10.51
CA GLY A 131 0.25 2.84 -10.09
C GLY A 131 -1.03 2.46 -10.84
N ARG A 132 -0.93 2.08 -12.12
CA ARG A 132 -2.06 1.54 -12.90
C ARG A 132 -2.45 0.13 -12.48
N ILE A 133 -1.48 -0.74 -12.24
CA ILE A 133 -1.72 -2.12 -11.79
C ILE A 133 -2.37 -2.14 -10.41
N PHE A 134 -1.94 -1.26 -9.52
CA PHE A 134 -2.51 -1.09 -8.17
C PHE A 134 -3.65 -0.06 -8.11
N SER A 135 -4.13 0.42 -9.25
CA SER A 135 -5.27 1.33 -9.27
C SER A 135 -6.56 0.60 -8.89
N VAL A 136 -7.47 1.33 -8.24
CA VAL A 136 -8.82 0.85 -7.89
C VAL A 136 -9.57 0.36 -9.14
N GLU A 137 -9.33 0.98 -10.29
CA GLU A 137 -9.93 0.59 -11.57
C GLU A 137 -9.46 -0.80 -12.03
N MET A 138 -8.16 -1.11 -11.95
CA MET A 138 -7.64 -2.42 -12.32
C MET A 138 -8.09 -3.53 -11.35
N LEU A 139 -8.14 -3.23 -10.05
CA LEU A 139 -8.70 -4.15 -9.05
C LEU A 139 -10.18 -4.46 -9.35
N SER A 140 -10.98 -3.45 -9.66
CA SER A 140 -12.39 -3.63 -10.02
C SER A 140 -12.58 -4.38 -11.35
N PHE A 141 -11.65 -4.21 -12.30
CA PHE A 141 -11.64 -4.96 -13.55
C PHE A 141 -11.30 -6.43 -13.31
N MET A 142 -10.30 -6.72 -12.47
CA MET A 142 -9.94 -8.09 -12.08
C MET A 142 -11.06 -8.79 -11.31
N GLU A 143 -11.75 -8.07 -10.42
CA GLU A 143 -12.93 -8.58 -9.71
C GLU A 143 -14.05 -8.96 -10.69
N ARG A 144 -14.36 -8.09 -11.65
CA ARG A 144 -15.33 -8.38 -12.72
C ARG A 144 -14.90 -9.55 -13.60
N LEU A 145 -13.62 -9.68 -13.94
CA LEU A 145 -13.12 -10.83 -14.69
C LEU A 145 -13.23 -12.12 -13.89
N SER A 146 -12.99 -12.07 -12.58
CA SER A 146 -13.18 -13.18 -11.66
C SER A 146 -14.64 -13.61 -11.60
N GLU A 147 -15.57 -12.66 -11.45
CA GLU A 147 -17.01 -12.93 -11.49
C GLU A 147 -17.47 -13.54 -12.82
N VAL A 148 -16.98 -13.01 -13.94
CA VAL A 148 -17.27 -13.56 -15.28
C VAL A 148 -16.68 -14.97 -15.43
N ALA A 149 -15.48 -15.24 -14.92
CA ALA A 149 -14.87 -16.57 -14.95
C ALA A 149 -15.60 -17.57 -14.05
N LEU A 150 -16.10 -17.13 -12.89
CA LEU A 150 -16.87 -17.95 -11.95
C LEU A 150 -18.29 -18.24 -12.46
N THR A 151 -18.88 -17.29 -13.20
CA THR A 151 -20.21 -17.47 -13.83
C THR A 151 -20.12 -18.22 -15.16
N ALA A 152 -18.97 -18.19 -15.83
CA ALA A 152 -18.69 -18.99 -17.00
C ALA A 152 -18.48 -20.47 -16.61
N ARG A 153 -19.54 -21.28 -16.72
CA ARG A 153 -19.45 -22.74 -16.59
C ARG A 153 -18.76 -23.35 -17.82
N LEU A 154 -17.44 -23.26 -17.85
CA LEU A 154 -16.60 -23.83 -18.90
C LEU A 154 -16.73 -25.36 -18.99
N GLU A 155 -17.12 -26.02 -17.89
CA GLU A 155 -17.38 -27.47 -17.84
C GLU A 155 -18.67 -27.89 -18.58
N GLU A 156 -19.64 -26.99 -18.74
CA GLU A 156 -20.91 -27.25 -19.44
C GLU A 156 -20.89 -26.75 -20.90
N ALA A 157 -19.75 -26.21 -21.37
CA ALA A 157 -19.60 -25.65 -22.70
C ALA A 157 -19.70 -26.77 -23.77
N LYS A 158 -20.90 -26.95 -24.32
CA LYS A 158 -21.14 -27.94 -25.38
C LYS A 158 -20.38 -27.56 -26.65
N PRO A 159 -19.70 -28.51 -27.32
CA PRO A 159 -19.07 -28.24 -28.61
C PRO A 159 -20.15 -27.84 -29.61
N VAL A 160 -20.09 -26.59 -30.07
CA VAL A 160 -20.98 -26.08 -31.11
C VAL A 160 -20.40 -26.41 -32.48
N GLY A 161 -21.15 -27.19 -33.26
CA GLY A 161 -20.81 -27.44 -34.66
C GLY A 161 -20.89 -26.17 -35.52
N PRO A 162 -20.39 -26.20 -36.77
CA PRO A 162 -20.34 -25.03 -37.66
C PRO A 162 -21.71 -24.36 -37.88
N ILE A 163 -22.80 -25.12 -37.84
CA ILE A 163 -24.18 -24.62 -37.93
C ILE A 163 -24.64 -24.00 -36.59
N GLY A 164 -24.21 -24.57 -35.45
CA GLY A 164 -24.52 -24.05 -34.12
C GLY A 164 -23.90 -22.68 -33.87
N ILE A 165 -22.69 -22.45 -34.38
CA ILE A 165 -22.02 -21.13 -34.35
C ILE A 165 -22.85 -20.09 -35.12
N LEU A 166 -23.32 -20.44 -36.33
CA LEU A 166 -24.17 -19.54 -37.13
C LEU A 166 -25.50 -19.20 -36.44
N TRP A 167 -26.06 -20.13 -35.68
CA TRP A 167 -27.28 -19.90 -34.91
C TRP A 167 -27.04 -19.05 -33.66
N GLN A 168 -25.94 -19.28 -32.93
CA GLN A 168 -25.57 -18.46 -31.77
C GLN A 168 -25.25 -17.01 -32.14
N LEU A 169 -24.69 -16.76 -33.33
CA LEU A 169 -24.51 -15.41 -33.89
C LEU A 169 -25.83 -14.65 -34.13
N LYS A 170 -27.00 -15.29 -34.04
CA LYS A 170 -28.29 -14.59 -34.03
C LYS A 170 -28.70 -14.09 -32.66
N SER A 171 -28.12 -14.61 -31.57
CA SER A 171 -28.45 -14.13 -30.22
C SER A 171 -27.88 -12.72 -30.01
N PRO A 172 -28.66 -11.80 -29.41
CA PRO A 172 -28.22 -10.42 -29.21
C PRO A 172 -26.98 -10.34 -28.31
N GLU A 173 -26.82 -11.27 -27.36
CA GLU A 173 -25.68 -11.33 -26.44
C GLU A 173 -24.37 -11.67 -27.17
N CYS A 174 -24.40 -12.62 -28.11
CA CYS A 174 -23.21 -13.03 -28.87
C CYS A 174 -22.77 -11.93 -29.86
N ARG A 175 -23.74 -11.21 -30.43
CA ARG A 175 -23.47 -10.02 -31.27
C ARG A 175 -22.88 -8.86 -30.47
N GLN A 176 -23.37 -8.63 -29.25
CA GLN A 176 -22.82 -7.62 -28.35
C GLN A 176 -21.38 -7.97 -27.93
N GLY A 177 -21.12 -9.24 -27.57
CA GLY A 177 -19.78 -9.71 -27.24
C GLY A 177 -18.78 -9.54 -28.39
N LEU A 178 -19.17 -9.87 -29.62
CA LEU A 178 -18.36 -9.62 -30.81
C LEU A 178 -18.12 -8.13 -31.06
N GLY A 179 -19.14 -7.28 -30.85
CA GLY A 179 -18.98 -5.83 -30.94
C GLY A 179 -17.95 -5.29 -29.96
N VAL A 180 -17.97 -5.74 -28.71
CA VAL A 180 -16.98 -5.39 -27.69
C VAL A 180 -15.58 -5.88 -28.09
N LEU A 181 -15.45 -7.12 -28.58
CA LEU A 181 -14.17 -7.65 -29.06
C LEU A 181 -13.60 -6.85 -30.23
N VAL A 182 -14.45 -6.43 -31.18
CA VAL A 182 -14.02 -5.58 -32.30
C VAL A 182 -13.58 -4.20 -31.82
N GLU A 183 -14.28 -3.58 -30.87
CA GLU A 183 -13.88 -2.29 -30.29
C GLU A 183 -12.59 -2.39 -29.46
N LEU A 184 -12.42 -3.47 -28.69
CA LEU A 184 -11.15 -3.74 -27.99
C LEU A 184 -10.01 -3.93 -28.99
N THR A 185 -10.23 -4.70 -30.07
CA THR A 185 -9.24 -4.89 -31.14
C THR A 185 -8.89 -3.57 -31.83
N ARG A 186 -9.88 -2.69 -32.03
CA ARG A 186 -9.70 -1.36 -32.62
C ARG A 186 -8.99 -0.38 -31.68
N ALA A 187 -9.22 -0.48 -30.38
CA ALA A 187 -8.49 0.28 -29.38
C ALA A 187 -7.03 -0.18 -29.30
N LEU A 188 -6.78 -1.48 -29.37
CA LEU A 188 -5.44 -2.07 -29.44
C LEU A 188 -4.69 -1.65 -30.71
N SER A 189 -5.35 -1.59 -31.87
CA SER A 189 -4.70 -1.13 -33.11
C SER A 189 -4.31 0.35 -33.07
N LYS A 190 -5.04 1.18 -32.31
CA LYS A 190 -4.69 2.60 -32.10
C LYS A 190 -3.49 2.80 -31.18
N MET A 191 -3.07 1.76 -30.46
CA MET A 191 -1.84 1.76 -29.63
C MET A 191 -0.63 1.19 -30.38
N GLN A 192 -0.79 0.74 -31.64
CA GLN A 192 0.32 0.30 -32.47
C GLN A 192 1.11 1.53 -32.96
N PRO A 193 2.45 1.59 -32.78
CA PRO A 193 3.25 2.62 -33.44
C PRO A 193 3.07 2.49 -34.95
N PRO A 194 3.11 3.59 -35.74
CA PRO A 194 2.76 3.58 -37.16
C PRO A 194 3.51 2.46 -37.87
N ALA A 195 2.76 1.48 -38.37
CA ALA A 195 3.31 0.39 -39.15
C ALA A 195 4.06 1.00 -40.33
N ALA A 196 5.37 0.79 -40.37
CA ALA A 196 6.18 1.05 -41.54
C ALA A 196 5.48 0.41 -42.74
N ALA A 197 5.13 1.23 -43.72
CA ALA A 197 4.62 0.78 -45.00
C ALA A 197 5.61 -0.26 -45.55
N ALA A 198 5.15 -1.51 -45.65
CA ALA A 198 5.90 -2.57 -46.30
C ALA A 198 6.04 -2.21 -47.78
N THR A 199 7.29 -2.09 -48.21
CA THR A 199 7.72 -2.12 -49.61
C THR A 199 7.76 -3.57 -50.09
#